data_AF-A0A354FBS6-F1
#
_entry.id   AF-A0A354FBS6-F1
#
_cell.length_a   1.000
_cell.length_b   1.000
_cell.length_c   1.000
_cell.angle_alpha   90.00
_cell.angle_beta   90.00
_cell.angle_gamma   90.00
#
_symmetry.space_group_name_H-M   'P 1'
#
loop_
_entity.id
_entity.type
_entity.pdbx_description
1 polymer ?
#
loop_
_entity_poly.entity_id
_entity_poly.type
_entity_poly.pdbx_seq_one_letter_code
_entity_poly.pdbx_strand_id
1 'polypeptide(L)'
;EISPKAVVCVNLMDEAARRKIRVDVKALSRELGVPCVPTTARDGVGLEELKDTILDVATGVIATAPRKVTYEPSVEEAASRLEAQISPFLPGWVNHRWVALRLLEGDMSMIKAICKQMDDNARKIVFKDGAAI
;
A
#
# COMPACT_ATOMS: atom_id res chain seq x y z
N GLU A 1 5.31 1.44 0.59
CA GLU A 1 5.61 1.15 2.02
C GLU A 1 4.67 0.11 2.62
N ILE A 2 3.34 0.24 2.47
CA ILE A 2 2.36 -0.70 3.07
C ILE A 2 2.42 -2.10 2.44
N SER A 3 2.45 -2.16 1.10
CA SER A 3 2.42 -3.40 0.31
C SER A 3 3.54 -3.38 -0.74
N PRO A 4 4.17 -4.52 -1.04
CA PRO A 4 5.06 -4.66 -2.18
C PRO A 4 4.31 -4.70 -3.50
N LYS A 5 3.02 -5.06 -3.51
CA LYS A 5 2.15 -5.14 -4.69
C LYS A 5 1.40 -3.82 -4.84
N ALA A 6 1.73 -3.05 -5.86
CA ALA A 6 1.08 -1.78 -6.15
C ALA A 6 1.06 -1.50 -7.66
N VAL A 7 0.01 -0.81 -8.11
CA VAL A 7 -0.14 -0.26 -9.46
C VAL A 7 -0.53 1.20 -9.30
N VAL A 8 0.11 2.09 -10.06
CA VAL A 8 -0.18 3.52 -10.03
C VAL A 8 -1.13 3.87 -11.16
N CYS A 9 -2.33 4.31 -10.81
CA CYS A 9 -3.26 4.92 -11.74
C CYS A 9 -2.88 6.41 -11.91
N VAL A 10 -2.27 6.76 -13.04
CA VAL A 10 -1.96 8.15 -13.38
C VAL A 10 -3.21 8.76 -14.01
N ASN A 11 -4.15 9.18 -13.16
CA ASN A 11 -5.45 9.70 -13.58
C ASN A 11 -5.37 11.18 -14.02
N LEU A 12 -6.43 11.65 -14.69
CA LEU A 12 -6.61 13.02 -15.19
C LEU A 12 -5.63 13.40 -16.32
N MET A 13 -5.35 12.45 -17.23
CA MET A 13 -4.45 12.69 -18.36
C MET A 13 -5.00 13.70 -19.39
N ASP A 14 -6.33 13.81 -19.48
CA ASP A 14 -7.04 14.85 -20.24
C ASP A 14 -6.75 16.25 -19.72
N GLU A 15 -6.82 16.44 -18.40
CA GLU A 15 -6.55 17.72 -17.75
C GLU A 15 -5.05 18.07 -17.82
N ALA A 16 -4.17 17.08 -17.69
CA ALA A 16 -2.74 17.27 -17.90
C ALA A 16 -2.45 17.78 -19.32
N ALA A 17 -3.05 17.16 -20.34
CA ALA A 17 -2.97 17.61 -21.73
C ALA A 17 -3.52 19.03 -21.91
N ARG A 18 -4.68 19.35 -21.31
CA ARG A 18 -5.29 20.70 -21.38
C ARG A 18 -4.37 21.77 -20.79
N ARG A 19 -3.63 21.44 -19.73
CA ARG A 19 -2.63 22.31 -19.10
C ARG A 19 -1.25 22.26 -19.75
N LYS A 20 -1.10 21.54 -20.87
CA LYS A 20 0.18 21.34 -21.58
C LYS A 20 1.25 20.65 -20.71
N ILE A 21 0.83 19.87 -19.72
CA ILE A 21 1.70 19.04 -18.89
C ILE A 21 1.91 17.71 -19.62
N ARG A 22 3.17 17.34 -19.85
CA ARG A 22 3.54 16.04 -20.42
C ARG A 22 4.03 15.13 -19.30
N VAL A 23 3.40 13.96 -19.17
CA VAL A 23 3.77 12.95 -18.18
C VAL A 23 4.45 11.79 -18.90
N ASP A 24 5.72 11.54 -18.58
CA ASP A 24 6.41 10.32 -19.01
C ASP A 24 6.09 9.19 -18.04
N VAL A 25 5.01 8.48 -18.35
CA VAL A 25 4.51 7.37 -17.51
C VAL A 25 5.51 6.21 -17.46
N LYS A 26 6.31 6.01 -18.52
CA LYS A 26 7.34 4.96 -18.55
C LYS A 26 8.50 5.32 -17.62
N ALA A 27 8.95 6.57 -17.63
CA ALA A 27 9.95 7.05 -16.67
C ALA A 27 9.42 6.97 -15.23
N LEU A 28 8.17 7.38 -15.01
CA LEU A 28 7.54 7.29 -13.69
C LEU A 28 7.49 5.85 -13.18
N SER A 29 7.11 4.90 -14.04
CA SER A 29 7.08 3.48 -13.69
C SER A 29 8.46 2.95 -13.30
N ARG A 30 9.52 3.33 -14.03
CA ARG A 30 10.90 2.96 -13.68
C ARG A 30 11.33 3.57 -12.34
N GLU A 31 11.02 4.83 -12.10
CA GLU A 31 11.44 5.56 -10.89
C GLU A 31 10.74 5.04 -9.62
N LEU A 32 9.47 4.67 -9.75
CA LEU A 32 8.67 4.14 -8.64
C LEU A 32 8.82 2.63 -8.46
N GLY A 33 9.31 1.90 -9.47
CA GLY A 33 9.47 0.45 -9.44
C GLY A 33 8.15 -0.33 -9.50
N VAL A 34 7.09 0.30 -10.02
CA VAL A 34 5.73 -0.26 -10.14
C VAL A 34 5.10 0.13 -11.47
N PRO A 35 4.21 -0.68 -12.04
CA PRO A 35 3.44 -0.31 -13.22
C PRO A 35 2.68 0.98 -13.00
N CYS A 36 2.77 1.89 -13.97
CA CYS A 36 1.99 3.12 -14.00
C CYS A 36 1.09 3.08 -15.24
N VAL A 37 -0.22 3.22 -15.05
CA VAL A 37 -1.22 3.17 -16.11
C VAL A 37 -1.85 4.56 -16.25
N PRO A 38 -1.73 5.23 -17.40
CA PRO A 38 -2.37 6.51 -17.65
C PRO A 38 -3.87 6.31 -17.83
N THR A 39 -4.67 7.14 -17.16
CA THR A 39 -6.13 7.06 -17.28
C THR A 39 -6.79 8.43 -17.41
N THR A 40 -7.93 8.42 -18.09
CA THR A 40 -8.95 9.47 -17.99
C THR A 40 -10.22 8.77 -17.53
N ALA A 41 -10.35 8.58 -16.21
CA ALA A 41 -11.39 7.72 -15.65
C ALA A 41 -12.82 8.18 -16.01
N ARG A 42 -13.05 9.49 -16.17
CA ARG A 42 -14.34 10.06 -16.60
C ARG A 42 -14.77 9.52 -17.98
N ASP A 43 -13.82 9.32 -18.87
CA ASP A 43 -14.07 8.90 -20.25
C ASP A 43 -13.82 7.39 -20.44
N GLY A 44 -13.55 6.66 -19.35
CA GLY A 44 -13.26 5.22 -19.36
C GLY A 44 -11.89 4.83 -19.94
N VAL A 45 -11.08 5.81 -20.35
CA VAL A 45 -9.79 5.56 -21.02
C VAL A 45 -8.77 5.00 -20.02
N GLY A 46 -8.14 3.88 -20.40
CA GLY A 46 -7.10 3.21 -19.61
C GLY A 46 -7.61 2.34 -18.46
N LEU A 47 -8.93 2.22 -18.26
CA LEU A 47 -9.48 1.43 -17.15
C LEU A 47 -9.36 -0.08 -17.36
N GLU A 48 -9.51 -0.59 -18.59
CA GLU A 48 -9.29 -2.01 -18.87
C GLU A 48 -7.82 -2.40 -18.69
N GLU A 49 -6.89 -1.61 -19.25
CA GLU A 49 -5.45 -1.80 -19.02
C GLU A 49 -5.10 -1.75 -17.53
N LEU A 50 -5.72 -0.84 -16.76
CA LEU A 50 -5.53 -0.77 -15.32
C LEU A 50 -5.99 -2.04 -14.60
N LYS A 51 -7.15 -2.59 -14.96
CA LYS A 51 -7.67 -3.84 -14.38
C LYS A 51 -6.76 -5.03 -14.71
N ASP A 52 -6.34 -5.16 -15.96
CA ASP A 52 -5.44 -6.22 -16.40
C ASP A 52 -4.10 -6.13 -15.65
N THR A 53 -3.54 -4.93 -15.53
CA THR A 53 -2.30 -4.69 -14.79
C THR A 53 -2.46 -5.01 -13.29
N ILE A 54 -3.60 -4.68 -12.69
CA ILE A 54 -3.91 -5.05 -11.30
C ILE A 54 -3.93 -6.57 -11.15
N LEU A 55 -4.59 -7.28 -12.08
CA LEU A 55 -4.65 -8.74 -12.06
C LEU A 55 -3.25 -9.35 -12.17
N ASP A 56 -2.43 -8.85 -13.08
CA ASP A 56 -1.07 -9.32 -13.29
C ASP A 56 -0.16 -9.10 -12.08
N VAL A 57 -0.25 -7.95 -11.41
CA VAL A 57 0.49 -7.69 -10.17
C VAL A 57 -0.05 -8.53 -9.00
N ALA A 58 -1.37 -8.71 -8.92
CA ALA A 58 -1.99 -9.50 -7.86
C ALA A 58 -1.60 -10.98 -7.96
N THR A 59 -1.62 -11.53 -9.17
CA THR A 59 -1.26 -12.93 -9.48
C THR A 59 0.25 -13.16 -9.57
N GLY A 60 1.05 -12.09 -9.64
CA GLY A 60 2.52 -12.17 -9.68
C GLY A 60 3.09 -12.38 -11.09
N VAL A 61 2.27 -12.26 -12.14
CA VAL A 61 2.73 -12.16 -13.53
C VAL A 61 3.66 -10.96 -13.70
N ILE A 62 3.30 -9.82 -13.09
CA ILE A 62 4.18 -8.65 -12.97
C ILE A 62 4.76 -8.60 -11.56
N ALA A 63 6.07 -8.77 -11.46
CA ALA A 63 6.81 -8.54 -10.22
C ALA A 63 7.06 -7.04 -10.02
N THR A 64 6.79 -6.55 -8.82
CA THR A 64 6.97 -5.14 -8.44
C THR A 64 8.09 -5.01 -7.40
N ALA A 65 8.86 -3.93 -7.51
CA ALA A 65 9.88 -3.56 -6.53
C ALA A 65 9.70 -2.08 -6.15
N PRO A 66 8.64 -1.74 -5.39
CA PRO A 66 8.34 -0.35 -5.10
C PRO A 66 9.51 0.33 -4.39
N ARG A 67 9.85 1.53 -4.85
CA ARG A 67 10.88 2.34 -4.20
C ARG A 67 10.48 2.60 -2.75
N LYS A 68 11.40 2.28 -1.83
CA LYS A 68 11.25 2.61 -0.41
C LYS A 68 11.67 4.05 -0.19
N VAL A 69 10.88 4.79 0.58
CA VAL A 69 11.27 6.13 1.05
C VAL A 69 12.29 5.93 2.17
N THR A 70 13.41 6.62 2.06
CA THR A 70 14.42 6.70 3.12
C THR A 70 14.28 8.06 3.77
N TYR A 71 13.97 8.08 5.05
CA TYR A 71 13.86 9.29 5.85
C TYR A 71 15.23 9.69 6.41
N GLU A 72 15.28 10.85 7.07
CA GLU A 72 16.46 11.28 7.82
C GLU A 72 16.91 10.20 8.84
N PRO A 73 18.21 10.02 9.10
CA PRO A 73 18.71 8.96 9.97
C PRO A 73 18.05 8.90 11.35
N SER A 74 17.74 10.05 11.94
CA SER A 74 17.06 10.12 13.24
C SER A 74 15.64 9.53 13.22
N VAL A 75 14.91 9.69 12.11
CA VAL A 75 13.58 9.10 11.92
C VAL A 75 13.71 7.60 11.70
N GLU A 76 14.69 7.18 10.91
CA GLU A 76 14.97 5.76 10.65
C GLU A 76 15.34 4.99 11.92
N GLU A 77 16.20 5.57 12.75
CA GLU A 77 16.59 5.01 14.05
C GLU A 77 15.40 4.93 15.00
N ALA A 78 14.60 6.00 15.09
CA ALA A 78 13.40 6.02 15.91
C ALA A 78 12.38 4.96 15.44
N ALA A 79 12.18 4.83 14.13
CA ALA A 79 11.27 3.86 13.54
C ALA A 79 11.73 2.43 13.80
N SER A 80 13.03 2.14 13.63
CA SER A 80 13.62 0.82 13.90
C SER A 80 13.49 0.42 15.38
N ARG A 81 13.77 1.35 16.30
CA ARG A 81 13.60 1.11 17.75
C ARG A 81 12.15 0.82 18.11
N LEU A 82 11.21 1.53 17.51
CA LEU A 82 9.79 1.35 17.77
C LEU A 82 9.25 0.08 17.12
N GLU A 83 9.66 -0.22 15.89
CA GLU A 83 9.36 -1.46 15.18
C GLU A 83 9.72 -2.67 16.04
N ALA A 84 10.93 -2.73 16.58
CA ALA A 84 11.38 -3.82 17.46
C ALA A 84 10.50 -3.99 18.72
N GLN A 85 9.93 -2.90 19.26
CA GLN A 85 9.05 -2.94 20.42
C GLN A 85 7.63 -3.41 20.08
N ILE A 86 7.12 -3.07 18.88
CA ILE A 86 5.73 -3.37 18.50
C ILE A 86 5.58 -4.69 17.74
N SER A 87 6.63 -5.17 17.06
CA SER A 87 6.60 -6.40 16.27
C SER A 87 6.04 -7.63 16.99
N PRO A 88 6.30 -7.89 18.29
CA PRO A 88 5.71 -9.01 19.02
C PRO A 88 4.18 -8.94 19.16
N PHE A 89 3.59 -7.75 19.05
CA PHE A 89 2.16 -7.50 19.23
C PHE A 89 1.41 -7.35 17.91
N LEU A 90 2.11 -7.25 16.79
CA LEU A 90 1.52 -7.02 15.48
C LEU A 90 1.46 -8.31 14.66
N PRO A 91 0.39 -8.53 13.86
CA PRO A 91 0.32 -9.66 12.95
C PRO A 91 1.44 -9.63 11.91
N GLY A 92 1.91 -10.80 11.47
CA GLY A 92 2.98 -10.92 10.48
C GLY A 92 2.61 -10.44 9.07
N TRP A 93 1.32 -10.27 8.76
CA TRP A 93 0.87 -9.74 7.47
C TRP A 93 0.91 -8.21 7.40
N VAL A 94 1.15 -7.52 8.52
CA VAL A 94 1.29 -6.07 8.60
C VAL A 94 2.75 -5.69 8.41
N ASN A 95 3.03 -4.62 7.67
CA ASN A 95 4.36 -4.04 7.63
C ASN A 95 4.65 -3.28 8.94
N HIS A 96 5.46 -3.88 9.82
CA HIS A 96 5.75 -3.34 11.17
C HIS A 96 6.49 -2.00 11.10
N ARG A 97 7.49 -1.86 10.23
CA ARG A 97 8.15 -0.59 9.94
C ARG A 97 7.16 0.53 9.60
N TRP A 98 6.20 0.25 8.73
CA TRP A 98 5.21 1.24 8.34
C TRP A 98 4.33 1.67 9.53
N VAL A 99 3.93 0.74 10.40
CA VAL A 99 3.20 1.07 11.65
C VAL A 99 4.06 1.91 12.58
N ALA A 100 5.35 1.58 12.73
CA ALA A 100 6.28 2.38 13.54
C ALA A 100 6.39 3.83 13.02
N LEU A 101 6.48 4.03 11.69
CA LEU A 101 6.49 5.36 11.10
C LEU A 101 5.19 6.14 11.38
N ARG A 102 4.02 5.50 11.27
CA ARG A 102 2.72 6.13 11.57
C ARG A 102 2.57 6.52 13.05
N LEU A 103 3.11 5.70 13.94
CA LEU A 103 3.17 6.02 15.36
C LEU A 103 4.02 7.24 15.68
N LEU A 104 5.19 7.37 15.02
CA LEU A 104 6.04 8.55 15.18
C LEU A 104 5.35 9.84 14.72
N GLU A 105 4.45 9.74 13.74
CA GLU A 105 3.60 10.85 13.32
C GLU A 105 2.44 11.15 14.29
N GLY A 106 2.25 10.33 15.32
CA GLY A 106 1.18 10.48 16.32
C GLY A 106 -0.18 9.92 15.86
N ASP A 107 -0.23 9.16 14.77
CA ASP A 107 -1.48 8.58 14.27
C ASP A 107 -1.88 7.31 15.05
N MET A 108 -2.59 7.52 16.15
CA MET A 108 -3.17 6.45 16.96
C MET A 108 -4.45 5.86 16.37
N SER A 109 -5.07 6.50 15.36
CA SER A 109 -6.34 6.03 14.78
C SER A 109 -6.14 4.71 14.05
N MET A 110 -4.98 4.55 13.42
CA MET A 110 -4.60 3.38 12.66
C MET A 110 -4.36 2.15 13.54
N ILE A 111 -3.69 2.33 14.68
CA ILE A 111 -3.52 1.24 15.66
C ILE A 111 -4.86 0.75 16.15
N LYS A 112 -5.77 1.66 16.47
CA LYS A 112 -7.13 1.29 16.89
C LYS A 112 -7.84 0.45 15.83
N ALA A 113 -7.68 0.79 14.54
CA ALA A 113 -8.25 0.01 13.45
C ALA A 113 -7.62 -1.39 13.34
N ILE A 114 -6.29 -1.50 13.44
CA ILE A 114 -5.57 -2.78 13.41
C ILE A 114 -6.00 -3.67 14.58
N CYS A 115 -5.97 -3.14 15.81
CA CYS A 115 -6.39 -3.88 17.01
C CYS A 115 -7.85 -4.33 16.94
N LYS A 116 -8.76 -3.45 16.50
CA LYS A 116 -10.18 -3.81 16.32
C LYS A 116 -10.36 -4.97 15.34
N GLN A 117 -9.62 -4.96 14.22
CA GLN A 117 -9.72 -6.02 13.23
C GLN A 117 -9.11 -7.34 13.72
N MET A 118 -8.09 -7.28 14.60
CA MET A 118 -7.57 -8.46 15.31
C MET A 118 -8.63 -9.05 16.25
N ASP A 119 -9.33 -8.22 17.03
CA ASP A 119 -10.41 -8.66 17.91
C ASP A 119 -11.57 -9.30 17.13
N ASP A 120 -11.97 -8.68 16.01
CA ASP A 120 -13.04 -9.19 15.15
C ASP A 120 -12.66 -10.54 14.51
N ASN A 121 -11.40 -10.71 14.11
CA ASN A 121 -10.90 -11.98 13.59
C ASN A 121 -10.79 -13.06 14.68
N ALA A 122 -10.30 -12.72 15.87
CA ALA A 122 -10.25 -13.64 17.01
C ALA A 122 -11.67 -14.11 17.40
N ARG A 123 -12.64 -13.19 17.43
CA ARG A 123 -14.06 -13.52 17.66
C ARG A 123 -14.61 -14.47 16.60
N LYS A 124 -14.34 -14.21 15.30
CA LYS A 124 -14.79 -15.08 14.20
C LYS A 124 -14.21 -16.50 14.27
N ILE A 125 -12.98 -16.66 14.76
CA ILE A 125 -12.37 -17.99 14.96
C ILE A 125 -13.10 -18.72 16.10
N VAL A 126 -13.31 -18.06 17.24
CA VAL A 126 -14.04 -18.63 18.39
C VAL A 126 -15.48 -19.04 18.02
N PHE A 127 -16.18 -18.26 17.20
CA PHE A 127 -17.54 -18.61 16.74
C PHE A 127 -17.58 -19.74 15.71
N LYS A 128 -16.48 -20.02 14.99
CA LYS A 128 -16.40 -21.18 14.09
C LYS A 128 -16.18 -22.49 14.87
N ASP A 129 -15.39 -22.43 15.94
CA ASP A 129 -15.14 -23.61 16.79
C ASP A 129 -16.31 -23.93 17.73
N GLY A 130 -17.16 -22.95 18.05
CA GLY A 130 -18.38 -23.14 18.84
C GLY A 130 -19.61 -23.64 18.08
N ALA A 131 -19.54 -23.78 16.75
CA ALA A 131 -20.64 -24.27 15.90
C ALA A 131 -20.49 -25.76 15.49
N ALA A 132 -19.48 -26.44 16.05
CA ALA A 132 -19.22 -27.86 15.84
C ALA A 132 -19.37 -28.64 17.16
N ILE A 133 -20.58 -28.61 17.75
CA ILE A 133 -21.09 -29.63 18.69
C ILE A 133 -22.58 -29.81 18.41
#